data_AF-A0A7K1H6G7-F1
#
_entry.id   AF-A0A7K1H6G7-F1
#
_cell.length_a   1.000
_cell.length_b   1.000
_cell.length_c   1.000
_cell.angle_alpha   90.00
_cell.angle_beta   90.00
_cell.angle_gamma   90.00
#
_symmetry.space_group_name_H-M   'P 1'
#
loop_
_entity.id
_entity.type
_entity.pdbx_description
1 polymer ?
#
loop_
_entity_poly.entity_id
_entity_poly.type
_entity_poly.pdbx_seq_one_letter_code
_entity_poly.pdbx_strand_id
1 'polypeptide(L)'
;MELNFLGPSTVRSGSSEVDIPGTRDRKILATLLLNSNRPVHIDLLIDVVWDDDPPATARQQVQNRLDSLRARLDTEATHINRNGKHCTLHVKYDQVDGLKFRKIYTEATSSINSGNTENAVTLLRSAFELWRGAPVEDVESAKLQTEALRWKELHLKAIETLIDLEYSLNRHRLLTADR
;
A
#
# COMPACT_ATOMS: atom_id res chain seq x y z
N MET A 1 -8.75 0.40 -12.33
CA MET A 1 -8.55 1.37 -11.24
C MET A 1 -7.23 1.04 -10.57
N GLU A 2 -6.41 2.05 -10.31
CA GLU A 2 -5.12 1.95 -9.65
C GLU A 2 -5.16 2.79 -8.38
N LEU A 3 -4.64 2.22 -7.30
CA LEU A 3 -4.73 2.73 -5.95
C LEU A 3 -3.33 2.66 -5.36
N ASN A 4 -2.89 3.78 -4.82
CA ASN A 4 -1.47 4.00 -4.63
C ASN A 4 -1.23 4.58 -3.26
N PHE A 5 -0.33 3.99 -2.48
CA PHE A 5 0.07 4.53 -1.17
C PHE A 5 1.57 4.37 -0.88
N LEU A 6 2.36 3.72 -1.74
CA LEU A 6 3.83 3.67 -1.62
C LEU A 6 4.46 4.98 -2.14
N GLY A 7 4.12 6.09 -1.47
CA GLY A 7 4.28 7.47 -1.93
C GLY A 7 3.00 8.26 -1.59
N PRO A 8 2.68 9.33 -2.32
CA PRO A 8 1.42 10.05 -2.15
C PRO A 8 0.21 9.13 -2.40
N SER A 9 -0.82 9.29 -1.57
CA SER A 9 -2.07 8.58 -1.69
C SER A 9 -2.83 9.04 -2.93
N THR A 10 -2.94 8.19 -3.95
CA THR A 10 -3.58 8.55 -5.24
C THR A 10 -4.53 7.46 -5.73
N VAL A 11 -5.53 7.89 -6.49
CA VAL A 11 -6.50 7.01 -7.15
C VAL A 11 -6.55 7.38 -8.63
N ARG A 12 -6.41 6.38 -9.51
CA ARG A 12 -6.56 6.56 -10.96
C ARG A 12 -7.59 5.61 -11.53
N SER A 13 -8.49 6.14 -12.36
CA SER A 13 -9.44 5.36 -13.14
C SER A 13 -9.12 5.51 -14.63
N GLY A 14 -8.48 4.47 -15.21
CA GLY A 14 -7.93 4.54 -16.56
C GLY A 14 -6.81 5.58 -16.64
N SER A 15 -6.93 6.53 -17.56
CA SER A 15 -5.96 7.63 -17.74
C SER A 15 -6.17 8.81 -16.77
N SER A 16 -7.31 8.87 -16.08
CA SER A 16 -7.72 10.02 -15.26
C SER A 16 -7.45 9.80 -13.78
N GLU A 17 -6.95 10.84 -13.11
CA GLU A 17 -6.86 10.87 -11.65
C GLU A 17 -8.24 11.18 -11.05
N VAL A 18 -8.60 10.43 -10.01
CA VAL A 18 -9.85 10.64 -9.27
C VAL A 18 -9.56 11.62 -8.14
N ASP A 19 -10.14 12.80 -8.22
CA ASP A 19 -9.95 13.82 -7.19
C ASP A 19 -10.55 13.39 -5.84
N ILE A 20 -9.76 13.58 -4.78
CA ILE A 20 -10.11 13.33 -3.38
C ILE A 20 -10.01 14.67 -2.64
N PRO A 21 -11.07 15.49 -2.69
CA PRO A 21 -11.01 16.89 -2.30
C PRO A 21 -11.11 17.07 -0.78
N GLY A 22 -10.01 16.81 -0.07
CA GLY A 22 -9.89 17.21 1.32
C GLY A 22 -8.89 16.40 2.14
N THR A 23 -8.22 17.06 3.07
CA THR A 23 -7.24 16.42 3.98
C THR A 23 -7.86 15.28 4.78
N ARG A 24 -9.12 15.43 5.23
CA ARG A 24 -9.83 14.37 5.97
C ARG A 24 -10.20 13.17 5.08
N ASP A 25 -10.54 13.43 3.82
CA ASP A 25 -10.90 12.37 2.88
C ASP A 25 -9.66 11.58 2.44
N ARG A 26 -8.53 12.28 2.23
CA ARG A 26 -7.21 11.65 2.02
C ARG A 26 -6.78 10.81 3.21
N LYS A 27 -6.95 11.31 4.44
CA LYS A 27 -6.70 10.55 5.68
C LYS A 27 -7.51 9.24 5.73
N ILE A 28 -8.81 9.29 5.45
CA ILE A 28 -9.66 8.09 5.41
C ILE A 28 -9.22 7.15 4.29
N LEU A 29 -8.97 7.67 3.08
CA LEU A 29 -8.50 6.88 1.95
C LEU A 29 -7.18 6.17 2.26
N ALA A 30 -6.17 6.91 2.76
CA ALA A 30 -4.88 6.36 3.17
C ALA A 30 -5.03 5.24 4.21
N THR A 31 -5.92 5.42 5.19
CA THR A 31 -6.22 4.39 6.18
C THR A 31 -6.78 3.12 5.53
N LEU A 32 -7.73 3.28 4.61
CA LEU A 32 -8.35 2.17 3.88
C LEU A 32 -7.35 1.46 2.95
N LEU A 33 -6.46 2.20 2.29
CA LEU A 33 -5.42 1.66 1.41
C LEU A 33 -4.41 0.82 2.18
N LEU A 34 -3.89 1.35 3.29
CA LEU A 34 -2.97 0.62 4.17
C LEU A 34 -3.60 -0.67 4.73
N ASN A 35 -4.92 -0.67 4.91
CA ASN A 35 -5.71 -1.80 5.38
C ASN A 35 -6.53 -2.47 4.26
N SER A 36 -6.05 -2.43 3.01
CA SER A 36 -6.75 -3.03 1.87
C SER A 36 -7.12 -4.50 2.16
N ASN A 37 -8.37 -4.87 1.85
CA ASN A 37 -8.96 -6.18 2.12
C ASN A 37 -9.03 -6.59 3.61
N ARG A 38 -8.87 -5.65 4.55
CA ARG A 38 -9.01 -5.88 6.00
C ARG A 38 -10.05 -4.93 6.61
N PRO A 39 -10.81 -5.37 7.63
CA PRO A 39 -11.76 -4.51 8.30
C PRO A 39 -11.07 -3.41 9.11
N VAL A 40 -11.56 -2.19 8.98
CA VAL A 40 -11.14 -0.99 9.72
C VAL A 40 -12.28 -0.55 10.62
N HIS A 41 -12.01 -0.34 11.91
CA HIS A 41 -13.01 0.18 12.84
C HIS A 41 -13.27 1.67 12.57
N ILE A 42 -14.54 2.10 12.62
CA ILE A 42 -14.90 3.51 12.40
C ILE A 42 -14.21 4.44 13.40
N ASP A 43 -14.00 3.99 14.65
CA ASP A 43 -13.31 4.79 15.66
C ASP A 43 -11.84 5.03 15.29
N LEU A 44 -11.15 4.10 14.60
CA LEU A 44 -9.81 4.37 14.07
C LEU A 44 -9.84 5.47 13.00
N LEU A 45 -10.89 5.50 12.15
CA LEU A 45 -11.03 6.58 11.17
C LEU A 45 -11.32 7.93 11.84
N ILE A 46 -12.05 7.94 12.96
CA ILE A 46 -12.25 9.15 13.76
C ILE A 46 -10.90 9.62 14.31
N ASP A 47 -10.15 8.73 14.96
CA ASP A 47 -8.85 9.04 15.56
C ASP A 47 -7.85 9.54 14.50
N VAL A 48 -7.81 8.93 13.30
CA VAL A 48 -6.91 9.39 12.23
C VAL A 48 -7.26 10.82 11.77
N VAL A 49 -8.56 11.13 11.73
CA VAL A 49 -9.07 12.39 11.16
C VAL A 49 -8.98 13.56 12.14
N TRP A 50 -9.28 13.33 13.43
CA TRP A 50 -9.33 14.38 14.46
C TRP A 50 -8.30 14.22 15.58
N ASP A 51 -7.46 13.18 15.53
CA ASP A 51 -6.51 12.85 16.60
C ASP A 51 -7.26 12.76 17.95
N ASP A 52 -6.92 13.62 18.93
CA ASP A 52 -7.49 13.55 20.29
C ASP A 52 -8.69 14.49 20.53
N ASP A 53 -9.13 15.27 19.53
CA ASP A 53 -10.25 16.23 19.68
C ASP A 53 -11.38 16.02 18.66
N PRO A 54 -12.09 14.87 18.70
CA PRO A 54 -13.20 14.61 17.79
C PRO A 54 -14.47 15.39 18.19
N PRO A 55 -15.16 16.04 17.24
CA PRO A 55 -16.46 16.66 17.52
C PRO A 55 -17.50 15.58 17.85
N ALA A 56 -18.59 15.97 18.52
CA ALA A 56 -19.72 15.08 18.80
C ALA A 56 -20.32 14.43 17.53
N THR A 57 -20.14 15.07 16.36
CA THR A 57 -20.62 14.59 15.06
C THR A 57 -19.58 13.76 14.27
N ALA A 58 -18.42 13.46 14.85
CA ALA A 58 -17.30 12.80 14.15
C ALA A 58 -17.71 11.52 13.43
N ARG A 59 -18.46 10.63 14.12
CA ARG A 59 -18.97 9.39 13.52
C ARG A 59 -19.83 9.66 12.28
N GLN A 60 -20.75 10.61 12.35
CA GLN A 60 -21.59 10.96 11.19
C GLN A 60 -20.75 11.54 10.05
N GLN A 61 -19.76 12.39 10.37
CA GLN A 61 -18.86 12.96 9.38
C GLN A 61 -18.01 11.90 8.67
N VAL A 62 -17.48 10.90 9.39
CA VAL A 62 -16.78 9.75 8.79
C VAL A 62 -17.69 8.99 7.85
N GLN A 63 -18.92 8.70 8.27
CA GLN A 63 -19.86 7.95 7.44
C GLN A 63 -20.18 8.69 6.13
N ASN A 64 -20.46 10.00 6.19
CA ASN A 64 -20.69 10.81 5.00
C ASN A 64 -19.49 10.81 4.04
N ARG A 65 -18.26 10.78 4.58
CA ARG A 65 -17.02 10.72 3.80
C ARG A 65 -16.82 9.36 3.16
N LEU A 66 -17.10 8.28 3.89
CA LEU A 66 -17.12 6.93 3.33
C LEU A 66 -18.13 6.83 2.19
N ASP A 67 -19.31 7.43 2.33
CA ASP A 67 -20.33 7.44 1.27
C ASP A 67 -19.87 8.26 0.06
N SER A 68 -19.17 9.38 0.26
CA SER A 68 -18.57 10.16 -0.83
C SER A 68 -17.43 9.40 -1.54
N LEU A 69 -16.57 8.71 -0.79
CA LEU A 69 -15.52 7.86 -1.34
C LEU A 69 -16.13 6.70 -2.14
N ARG A 70 -17.19 6.06 -1.63
CA ARG A 70 -17.94 5.03 -2.36
C ARG A 70 -18.45 5.53 -3.69
N ALA A 71 -19.09 6.69 -3.72
CA ALA A 71 -19.59 7.29 -4.95
C ALA A 71 -18.49 7.53 -6.01
N ARG A 72 -17.22 7.68 -5.58
CA ARG A 72 -16.06 7.91 -6.46
C ARG A 72 -15.33 6.61 -6.84
N LEU A 73 -15.32 5.61 -5.97
CA LEU A 73 -14.45 4.44 -6.05
C LEU A 73 -15.20 3.15 -6.36
N ASP A 74 -16.49 3.06 -6.03
CA ASP A 74 -17.25 1.81 -6.19
C ASP A 74 -17.36 1.45 -7.67
N THR A 75 -16.81 0.27 -7.99
CA THR A 75 -16.83 -0.45 -9.26
C THR A 75 -17.04 -1.92 -8.94
N GLU A 76 -17.17 -2.78 -9.97
CA GLU A 76 -17.27 -4.23 -9.74
C GLU A 76 -16.03 -4.80 -9.01
N ALA A 77 -14.84 -4.28 -9.32
CA ALA A 77 -13.57 -4.78 -8.79
C ALA A 77 -13.08 -4.06 -7.52
N THR A 78 -13.66 -2.89 -7.21
CA THR A 78 -13.27 -2.10 -6.03
C THR A 78 -14.49 -1.52 -5.37
N HIS A 79 -14.70 -1.78 -4.08
CA HIS A 79 -15.83 -1.18 -3.37
C HIS A 79 -15.56 -1.08 -1.88
N ILE A 80 -16.19 -0.10 -1.22
CA ILE A 80 -16.13 0.02 0.23
C ILE A 80 -17.39 -0.58 0.85
N ASN A 81 -17.22 -1.68 1.59
CA ASN A 81 -18.29 -2.27 2.37
C ASN A 81 -18.33 -1.64 3.77
N ARG A 82 -19.52 -1.28 4.26
CA ARG A 82 -19.76 -0.86 5.64
C ARG A 82 -20.54 -1.94 6.36
N ASN A 83 -19.98 -2.47 7.45
CA ASN A 83 -20.61 -3.49 8.29
C ASN A 83 -20.60 -3.05 9.76
N GLY A 84 -21.71 -2.47 10.21
CA GLY A 84 -21.87 -1.97 11.58
C GLY A 84 -20.82 -0.92 11.93
N LYS A 85 -19.90 -1.27 12.84
CA LYS A 85 -18.80 -0.40 13.30
C LYS A 85 -17.52 -0.54 12.46
N HIS A 86 -17.55 -1.28 11.36
CA HIS A 86 -16.40 -1.50 10.50
C HIS A 86 -16.67 -1.05 9.07
N CYS A 87 -15.60 -0.74 8.35
CA CYS A 87 -15.59 -0.64 6.90
C CYS A 87 -14.39 -1.38 6.31
N THR A 88 -14.55 -1.91 5.10
CA THR A 88 -13.50 -2.63 4.37
C THR A 88 -13.44 -2.10 2.96
N LEU A 89 -12.24 -1.73 2.50
CA LEU A 89 -11.98 -1.49 1.09
C LEU A 89 -11.63 -2.83 0.43
N HIS A 90 -12.53 -3.32 -0.41
CA HIS A 90 -12.32 -4.50 -1.23
C HIS A 90 -11.68 -4.12 -2.55
N VAL A 91 -10.58 -4.78 -2.89
CA VAL A 91 -9.76 -4.52 -4.07
C VAL A 91 -9.11 -5.81 -4.55
N LYS A 92 -8.89 -5.92 -5.87
CA LYS A 92 -8.00 -6.95 -6.43
C LYS A 92 -6.54 -6.62 -6.06
N TYR A 93 -5.72 -7.66 -5.94
CA TYR A 93 -4.30 -7.53 -5.56
C TYR A 93 -3.49 -6.68 -6.55
N ASP A 94 -3.89 -6.65 -7.82
CA ASP A 94 -3.27 -5.88 -8.90
C ASP A 94 -3.82 -4.45 -9.04
N GLN A 95 -4.66 -3.99 -8.10
CA GLN A 95 -5.13 -2.61 -8.08
C GLN A 95 -4.33 -1.74 -7.12
N VAL A 96 -3.75 -2.32 -6.07
CA VAL A 96 -3.04 -1.58 -5.02
C VAL A 96 -1.53 -1.82 -5.11
N ASP A 97 -0.74 -0.77 -5.24
CA ASP A 97 0.72 -0.85 -5.33
C ASP A 97 1.36 -1.64 -4.16
N GLY A 98 0.93 -1.42 -2.92
CA GLY A 98 1.40 -2.18 -1.77
C GLY A 98 1.04 -3.68 -1.82
N LEU A 99 -0.14 -4.02 -2.33
CA LEU A 99 -0.53 -5.43 -2.51
C LEU A 99 0.30 -6.09 -3.63
N LYS A 100 0.54 -5.38 -4.74
CA LYS A 100 1.45 -5.81 -5.81
C LYS A 100 2.85 -6.04 -5.26
N PHE A 101 3.40 -5.07 -4.54
CA PHE A 101 4.73 -5.16 -3.95
C PHE A 101 4.88 -6.39 -3.07
N ARG A 102 3.91 -6.63 -2.17
CA ARG A 102 3.92 -7.81 -1.30
C ARG A 102 3.85 -9.13 -2.09
N LYS A 103 3.05 -9.17 -3.15
CA LYS A 103 2.95 -10.34 -4.04
C LYS A 103 4.28 -10.62 -4.73
N ILE A 104 4.86 -9.60 -5.36
CA ILE A 104 6.15 -9.71 -6.06
C ILE A 104 7.26 -10.12 -5.09
N TYR A 105 7.29 -9.56 -3.87
CA TYR A 105 8.26 -9.95 -2.84
C TYR A 105 8.13 -11.43 -2.43
N THR A 106 6.90 -11.95 -2.36
CA THR A 106 6.63 -13.37 -2.07
C THR A 106 7.09 -14.28 -3.23
N GLU A 107 6.86 -13.85 -4.47
CA GLU A 107 7.32 -14.55 -5.68
C GLU A 107 8.85 -14.54 -5.79
N ALA A 108 9.50 -13.42 -5.44
CA ALA A 108 10.95 -13.32 -5.37
C ALA A 108 11.52 -14.28 -4.33
N THR A 109 10.94 -14.31 -3.13
CA THR A 109 11.32 -15.27 -2.06
C THR A 109 11.20 -16.72 -2.53
N SER A 110 10.12 -17.05 -3.25
CA SER A 110 9.95 -18.39 -3.83
C SER A 110 10.99 -18.71 -4.91
N SER A 111 11.39 -17.72 -5.70
CA SER A 111 12.47 -17.84 -6.69
C SER A 111 13.83 -18.08 -6.04
N ILE A 112 14.12 -17.41 -4.91
CA ILE A 112 15.32 -17.68 -4.10
C ILE A 112 15.33 -19.13 -3.63
N ASN A 113 14.22 -19.60 -3.03
CA ASN A 113 14.12 -20.96 -2.48
C ASN A 113 14.24 -22.06 -3.54
N SER A 114 13.92 -21.76 -4.80
CA SER A 114 14.07 -22.67 -5.94
C SER A 114 15.42 -22.55 -6.65
N GLY A 115 16.34 -21.71 -6.14
CA GLY A 115 17.66 -21.47 -6.71
C GLY A 115 17.66 -20.53 -7.93
N ASN A 116 16.52 -20.00 -8.34
CA ASN A 116 16.42 -19.06 -9.46
C ASN A 116 16.71 -17.62 -9.02
N THR A 117 17.98 -17.38 -8.71
CA THR A 117 18.48 -16.09 -8.19
C THR A 117 18.28 -14.95 -9.19
N GLU A 118 18.50 -15.18 -10.48
CA GLU A 118 18.33 -14.16 -11.53
C GLU A 118 16.87 -13.68 -11.65
N ASN A 119 15.91 -14.61 -11.55
CA ASN A 119 14.49 -14.26 -11.51
C ASN A 119 14.13 -13.47 -10.25
N ALA A 120 14.65 -13.86 -9.08
CA ALA A 120 14.43 -13.14 -7.83
C ALA A 120 14.91 -11.68 -7.92
N VAL A 121 16.10 -11.45 -8.47
CA VAL A 121 16.66 -10.10 -8.71
C VAL A 121 15.75 -9.28 -9.64
N THR A 122 15.29 -9.89 -10.73
CA THR A 122 14.39 -9.23 -11.71
C THR A 122 13.07 -8.83 -11.05
N LEU A 123 12.48 -9.72 -10.25
CA LEU A 123 11.25 -9.45 -9.50
C LEU A 123 11.45 -8.32 -8.49
N LEU A 124 12.51 -8.34 -7.67
CA LEU A 124 12.74 -7.29 -6.68
C LEU A 124 12.96 -5.92 -7.33
N ARG A 125 13.68 -5.85 -8.46
CA ARG A 125 13.86 -4.59 -9.21
C ARG A 125 12.53 -4.01 -9.70
N SER A 126 11.66 -4.84 -10.28
CA SER A 126 10.33 -4.37 -10.70
C SER A 126 9.43 -4.00 -9.51
N ALA A 127 9.60 -4.65 -8.35
CA ALA A 127 8.89 -4.28 -7.14
C ALA A 127 9.24 -2.87 -6.66
N PHE A 128 10.50 -2.42 -6.84
CA PHE A 128 10.93 -1.09 -6.43
C PHE A 128 10.39 0.04 -7.32
N GLU A 129 10.04 -0.24 -8.57
CA GLU A 129 9.37 0.74 -9.45
C GLU A 129 7.98 1.15 -8.92
N LEU A 130 7.39 0.36 -8.02
CA LEU A 130 6.12 0.67 -7.36
C LEU A 130 6.26 1.77 -6.29
N TRP A 131 7.47 1.98 -5.78
CA TRP A 131 7.76 2.97 -4.74
C TRP A 131 8.05 4.33 -5.35
N ARG A 132 7.20 5.31 -5.05
CA ARG A 132 7.31 6.70 -5.51
C ARG A 132 7.78 7.66 -4.42
N GLY A 133 7.77 7.21 -3.17
CA GLY A 133 8.11 8.02 -2.00
C GLY A 133 7.89 7.26 -0.70
N ALA A 134 7.83 7.98 0.41
CA ALA A 134 7.47 7.39 1.68
C ALA A 134 5.97 7.02 1.68
N PRO A 135 5.57 5.89 2.30
CA PRO A 135 4.17 5.51 2.32
C PRO A 135 3.28 6.61 2.93
N VAL A 136 2.21 6.97 2.22
CA VAL A 136 1.23 8.01 2.60
C VAL A 136 1.87 9.35 2.99
N GLU A 137 2.93 9.77 2.29
CA GLU A 137 3.70 10.98 2.61
C GLU A 137 2.91 12.29 2.52
N ASP A 138 1.79 12.29 1.79
CA ASP A 138 0.86 13.41 1.67
C ASP A 138 -0.12 13.54 2.85
N VAL A 139 -0.03 12.63 3.83
CA VAL A 139 -0.97 12.54 4.97
C VAL A 139 -0.25 12.65 6.31
N GLU A 140 -0.53 13.74 7.02
CA GLU A 140 -0.07 13.95 8.40
C GLU A 140 -1.01 13.28 9.41
N SER A 141 -0.65 12.09 9.89
CA SER A 141 -1.34 11.43 11.00
C SER A 141 -0.40 10.48 11.75
N ALA A 142 -0.21 10.70 13.05
CA ALA A 142 0.63 9.86 13.90
C ALA A 142 0.14 8.40 13.94
N LYS A 143 -1.18 8.19 13.91
CA LYS A 143 -1.80 6.86 13.89
C LYS A 143 -1.45 6.07 12.62
N LEU A 144 -1.30 6.74 11.49
CA LEU A 144 -0.92 6.10 10.22
C LEU A 144 0.58 5.82 10.13
N GLN A 145 1.42 6.57 10.85
CA GLN A 145 2.87 6.38 10.82
C GLN A 145 3.28 4.97 11.27
N THR A 146 2.57 4.35 12.21
CA THR A 146 2.86 2.98 12.65
C THR A 146 2.69 1.95 11.53
N GLU A 147 1.61 2.05 10.74
CA GLU A 147 1.39 1.11 9.63
C GLU A 147 2.31 1.47 8.45
N ALA A 148 2.56 2.76 8.19
CA ALA A 148 3.53 3.21 7.20
C ALA A 148 4.96 2.71 7.52
N LEU A 149 5.33 2.65 8.81
CA LEU A 149 6.62 2.14 9.26
C LEU A 149 6.80 0.66 8.90
N ARG A 150 5.77 -0.17 9.07
CA ARG A 150 5.82 -1.60 8.66
C ARG A 150 6.07 -1.77 7.17
N TRP A 151 5.54 -0.86 6.34
CA TRP A 151 5.84 -0.86 4.91
C TRP A 151 7.29 -0.44 4.65
N LYS A 152 7.81 0.57 5.35
CA LYS A 152 9.23 0.98 5.27
C LYS A 152 10.18 -0.16 5.69
N GLU A 153 9.85 -0.90 6.74
CA GLU A 153 10.61 -2.07 7.18
C GLU A 153 10.63 -3.18 6.11
N LEU A 154 9.47 -3.47 5.50
CA LEU A 154 9.39 -4.44 4.41
C LEU A 154 10.21 -3.99 3.18
N HIS A 155 10.20 -2.69 2.88
CA HIS A 155 11.03 -2.12 1.82
C HIS A 155 12.52 -2.32 2.09
N LEU A 156 12.97 -1.98 3.30
CA LEU A 156 14.36 -2.13 3.71
C LEU A 156 14.80 -3.59 3.61
N LYS A 157 13.99 -4.52 4.11
CA LYS A 157 14.26 -5.96 3.99
C LYS A 157 14.38 -6.42 2.53
N ALA A 158 13.53 -5.89 1.65
CA ALA A 158 13.61 -6.19 0.22
C ALA A 158 14.89 -5.64 -0.42
N ILE A 159 15.34 -4.44 -0.03
CA ILE A 159 16.60 -3.85 -0.49
C ILE A 159 17.79 -4.71 -0.04
N GLU A 160 17.84 -5.07 1.24
CA GLU A 160 18.88 -5.96 1.79
C GLU A 160 18.93 -7.28 1.02
N THR A 161 17.76 -7.88 0.78
CA THR A 161 17.64 -9.11 -0.01
C THR A 161 18.20 -8.93 -1.43
N LEU A 162 17.90 -7.83 -2.11
CA LEU A 162 18.42 -7.58 -3.46
C LEU A 162 19.95 -7.48 -3.46
N ILE A 163 20.52 -6.73 -2.51
CA ILE A 163 21.96 -6.53 -2.39
C ILE A 163 22.68 -7.89 -2.20
N ASP A 164 22.15 -8.75 -1.33
CA ASP A 164 22.73 -10.07 -1.06
C ASP A 164 22.70 -10.99 -2.30
N LEU A 165 21.61 -10.94 -3.08
CA LEU A 165 21.47 -11.72 -4.30
C LEU A 165 22.42 -11.23 -5.40
N GLU A 166 22.52 -9.91 -5.60
CA GLU A 166 23.43 -9.33 -6.60
C GLU A 166 24.89 -9.61 -6.25
N TYR A 167 25.25 -9.52 -4.97
CA TYR A 167 26.58 -9.90 -4.50
C TYR A 167 26.89 -11.37 -4.77
N SER A 168 25.92 -12.26 -4.54
CA SER A 168 26.07 -13.69 -4.79
C SER A 168 26.24 -14.00 -6.29
N LEU A 169 25.44 -13.37 -7.17
CA LEU A 169 25.57 -13.52 -8.63
C LEU A 169 26.93 -13.07 -9.14
N ASN A 170 27.45 -11.93 -8.66
CA ASN A 170 28.75 -11.44 -9.09
C ASN A 170 29.90 -12.37 -8.67
N ARG A 171 29.84 -12.95 -7.46
CA ARG A 171 30.82 -13.98 -7.04
C ARG A 171 30.77 -15.22 -7.93
N HIS A 172 29.57 -15.70 -8.29
CA HIS A 172 29.42 -16.84 -9.19
C HIS A 172 30.02 -16.57 -10.58
N ARG A 173 29.78 -15.37 -11.13
CA ARG A 173 30.34 -14.98 -12.44
C ARG A 173 31.86 -14.94 -12.46
N LEU A 174 32.49 -14.41 -11.40
CA LEU A 174 33.96 -14.39 -11.27
C LEU A 174 34.54 -15.81 -11.21
N LEU A 175 33.90 -16.73 -10.50
CA LEU A 175 34.34 -18.13 -10.43
C LEU A 175 34.17 -18.88 -11.75
N THR A 176 33.19 -18.51 -12.59
CA THR A 176 32.99 -19.12 -13.92
C THR A 176 33.89 -18.52 -15.01
N ALA A 177 34.46 -17.32 -14.81
CA ALA A 177 35.31 -16.66 -15.79
C ALA A 177 36.78 -17.13 -15.76
N ASP A 178 37.19 -17.84 -14.70
CA ASP A 178 38.56 -18.36 -14.49
C ASP A 178 38.77 -19.80 -15.06
N ARG A 179 38.00 -20.17 -16.10
CA ARG A 179 38.07 -21.49 -16.76
C ARG A 179 38.23 -21.35 -18.27
#